data_AF-A0A4Y2WIS5-F1
#
_entry.id   AF-A0A4Y2WIS5-F1
#
_cell.length_a   1.000
_cell.length_b   1.000
_cell.length_c   1.000
_cell.angle_alpha   90.00
_cell.angle_beta   90.00
_cell.angle_gamma   90.00
#
_symmetry.space_group_name_H-M   'P 1'
#
loop_
_entity.id
_entity.type
_entity.pdbx_description
1 polymer ?
#
loop_
_entity_poly.entity_id
_entity_poly.type
_entity_poly.pdbx_seq_one_letter_code
_entity_poly.pdbx_strand_id
1 'polypeptide(L)' 'YFEAIFGPYKEKPLYFCLSQILHPKGRGEVTLRSADPYDPPVIDPKYFSHPDDLEVIVEGKIYHVVAVI' A
#
# COMPACT_ATOMS: atom_id res chain seq x y z
N TYR A 1 16.96 -3.08 -5.95
CA TYR A 1 15.71 -2.31 -5.76
C TYR A 1 15.98 -1.00 -5.02
N PHE A 2 16.42 -1.05 -3.76
CA PHE A 2 16.68 0.15 -2.95
C PHE A 2 17.65 1.14 -3.63
N GLU A 3 18.83 0.67 -4.05
CA GLU A 3 19.81 1.52 -4.75
C GLU A 3 19.28 2.14 -6.05
N ALA A 4 18.43 1.42 -6.78
CA ALA A 4 17.86 1.93 -8.03
C ALA A 4 16.88 3.09 -7.81
N ILE A 5 16.16 3.10 -6.69
CA ILE A 5 15.16 4.14 -6.38
C ILE A 5 15.82 5.30 -5.61
N PHE A 6 16.64 4.99 -4.61
CA PHE A 6 17.14 5.98 -3.65
C PHE A 6 18.59 6.42 -3.91
N GLY A 7 19.36 5.66 -4.70
CA GLY A 7 20.76 5.96 -5.01
C GLY A 7 21.00 7.39 -5.51
N PRO A 8 20.23 7.92 -6.48
CA PRO A 8 20.38 9.29 -6.98
C PRO A 8 20.08 10.40 -5.97
N TYR A 9 19.50 10.07 -4.82
CA TYR A 9 18.99 11.03 -3.83
C TYR A 9 19.61 10.87 -2.43
N LYS A 10 20.61 9.99 -2.26
CA LYS A 10 21.21 9.66 -0.95
C LYS A 10 21.66 10.87 -0.13
N GLU A 11 22.20 11.89 -0.78
CA GLU A 11 22.72 13.11 -0.13
C GLU A 11 21.76 14.32 -0.29
N LYS A 12 20.52 14.07 -0.71
CA LYS A 12 19.50 15.10 -0.92
C LYS A 12 18.36 14.92 0.07
N PRO A 13 17.70 16.01 0.52
CA PRO A 13 16.49 15.88 1.30
C PRO A 13 15.42 15.16 0.47
N LEU A 14 14.82 14.12 1.07
CA LEU A 14 13.73 13.34 0.51
C LEU A 14 12.48 13.57 1.33
N TYR A 15 11.36 13.84 0.67
CA TYR A 15 10.05 13.97 1.29
C TYR A 15 9.13 12.88 0.77
N PHE A 16 8.44 12.20 1.67
CA PHE A 16 7.46 11.18 1.34
C PHE A 16 6.05 11.71 1.60
N CYS A 17 5.25 11.74 0.54
CA CYS A 17 3.82 11.95 0.61
C CYS A 17 3.12 10.58 0.52
N LEU A 18 2.75 10.03 1.67
CA LEU A 18 2.04 8.76 1.75
C LEU A 18 0.55 9.04 2.01
N SER A 19 -0.29 8.29 1.30
CA SER A 19 -1.74 8.30 1.51
C SER A 19 -2.12 6.86 1.82
N GLN A 20 -2.96 6.65 2.82
CA GLN A 20 -3.38 5.33 3.26
C GLN A 20 -4.87 5.34 3.56
N ILE A 21 -5.54 4.24 3.24
CA ILE A 21 -6.95 4.04 3.60
C ILE A 21 -6.98 3.53 5.04
N LEU A 22 -7.63 4.29 5.93
CA LEU A 22 -7.71 3.92 7.35
C LEU A 22 -8.77 2.84 7.62
N HIS A 23 -9.79 2.76 6.76
CA HIS A 23 -10.91 1.84 6.91
C HIS A 23 -11.29 1.20 5.58
N PRO A 24 -10.47 0.30 5.02
CA PRO A 24 -10.77 -0.34 3.75
C PRO A 24 -12.05 -1.18 3.85
N LYS A 25 -12.90 -1.08 2.84
CA LYS A 25 -14.14 -1.87 2.73
C LYS A 25 -13.88 -3.24 2.12
N GLY A 26 -12.84 -3.37 1.29
CA GLY A 26 -12.35 -4.64 0.77
C GLY A 26 -12.00 -5.62 1.89
N ARG A 27 -12.14 -6.93 1.60
CA ARG A 27 -11.84 -8.00 2.54
C ARG A 27 -11.01 -9.07 1.85
N GLY A 28 -9.82 -9.30 2.37
CA GLY A 28 -8.94 -10.38 1.97
C GLY A 28 -9.19 -11.66 2.74
N GLU A 29 -8.34 -12.66 2.48
CA GLU A 29 -8.38 -13.96 3.12
C GLU A 29 -6.96 -14.46 3.42
N VAL A 30 -6.84 -15.24 4.49
CA VAL A 30 -5.63 -15.97 4.84
C VAL A 30 -6.00 -17.43 5.08
N THR A 31 -5.38 -18.34 4.35
CA THR A 31 -5.62 -19.79 4.48
C THR A 31 -4.32 -20.53 4.76
N LEU A 32 -4.43 -21.67 5.44
CA LEU A 32 -3.30 -22.57 5.62
C LEU A 32 -2.93 -23.18 4.28
N ARG A 33 -1.63 -23.21 3.98
CA ARG A 33 -1.10 -23.87 2.80
C ARG A 33 -1.10 -25.40 2.96
N SER A 34 -0.78 -25.86 4.16
CA SER A 34 -0.74 -27.27 4.52
C SER A 34 -0.96 -27.43 6.04
N ALA A 35 -0.85 -28.65 6.55
CA ALA A 35 -0.86 -28.93 7.98
C ALA A 35 0.49 -28.68 8.67
N ASP A 36 1.57 -28.41 7.92
CA ASP A 36 2.88 -28.11 8.47
C ASP A 36 2.89 -26.66 9.03
N PRO A 37 3.16 -26.45 10.33
CA PRO A 37 3.22 -25.12 10.92
C PRO A 37 4.38 -24.25 10.40
N TYR A 38 5.37 -24.83 9.72
CA TYR A 38 6.48 -24.10 9.11
C TYR A 38 6.18 -23.65 7.68
N ASP A 39 5.12 -24.17 7.06
CA ASP A 39 4.70 -23.69 5.74
C ASP A 39 4.09 -22.30 5.83
N PRO A 40 4.51 -21.35 4.99
CA PRO A 40 3.92 -20.02 4.99
C PRO A 40 2.46 -20.09 4.53
N PRO A 41 1.54 -19.36 5.16
CA PRO A 41 0.14 -19.33 4.75
C PRO A 41 -0.01 -18.77 3.33
N VAL A 42 -1.18 -19.00 2.74
CA VAL A 42 -1.60 -18.30 1.54
C VAL A 42 -2.32 -17.02 1.97
N ILE A 43 -1.83 -15.88 1.51
CA ILE A 43 -2.38 -14.56 1.85
C ILE A 43 -2.87 -13.94 0.55
N ASP A 44 -4.18 -13.67 0.48
CA ASP A 44 -4.78 -12.88 -0.59
C ASP A 44 -5.46 -11.64 0.03
N PRO A 45 -4.77 -10.49 0.06
CA PRO A 45 -5.31 -9.29 0.68
C PRO A 45 -6.51 -8.69 -0.07
N LYS A 46 -6.72 -9.06 -1.34
CA LYS A 46 -7.73 -8.47 -2.23
C LYS A 46 -7.75 -6.93 -2.17
N TYR A 47 -6.57 -6.31 -2.25
CA TYR A 47 -6.47 -4.85 -2.21
C TYR A 47 -7.32 -4.21 -3.31
N PHE A 48 -8.08 -3.18 -2.94
CA PHE A 48 -8.98 -2.45 -3.84
C PHE A 48 -10.10 -3.31 -4.46
N SER A 49 -10.45 -4.44 -3.83
CA SER A 49 -11.58 -5.25 -4.29
C SER A 49 -12.93 -4.56 -4.14
N HIS A 50 -13.01 -3.54 -3.27
CA HIS A 50 -14.18 -2.68 -3.15
C HIS A 50 -13.91 -1.36 -3.91
N PRO A 51 -14.80 -0.92 -4.81
CA PRO A 51 -14.56 0.27 -5.65
C PRO A 51 -14.28 1.53 -4.83
N ASP A 52 -15.00 1.75 -3.73
CA ASP A 52 -14.79 2.89 -2.83
C ASP A 52 -13.35 3.02 -2.30
N ASP A 53 -12.64 1.90 -2.10
CA ASP A 53 -11.26 1.94 -1.61
C ASP A 53 -10.33 2.62 -2.63
N LEU A 54 -10.60 2.41 -3.92
CA LEU A 54 -9.86 3.06 -5.00
C LEU A 54 -10.22 4.55 -5.12
N GLU A 55 -11.50 4.88 -4.97
CA GLU A 55 -11.96 6.28 -5.05
C GLU A 55 -11.36 7.13 -3.93
N VAL A 56 -11.42 6.64 -2.68
CA VAL A 56 -10.93 7.36 -1.50
C VAL A 56 -9.41 7.57 -1.54
N ILE A 57 -8.64 6.58 -2.01
CA ILE A 57 -7.18 6.74 -2.09
C ILE A 57 -6.78 7.75 -3.16
N VAL A 58 -7.49 7.79 -4.29
CA VAL A 58 -7.24 8.76 -5.38
C VAL A 58 -7.60 10.16 -4.91
N GLU A 59 -8.74 10.33 -4.26
CA GLU A 59 -9.17 11.58 -3.65
C GLU A 59 -8.12 12.09 -2.64
N GLY A 60 -7.67 11.23 -1.73
CA GLY A 60 -6.62 11.56 -0.76
C GLY A 60 -5.29 11.94 -1.40
N LYS A 61 -4.93 11.34 -2.55
CA LYS A 61 -3.73 11.72 -3.32
C LYS A 61 -3.88 13.10 -3.95
N ILE A 62 -5.05 13.41 -4.52
CA ILE A 62 -5.32 14.71 -5.16
C ILE A 62 -5.27 15.83 -4.12
N TYR A 63 -6.02 15.72 -3.02
CA TYR A 63 -6.01 16.77 -1.99
C TYR A 63 -4.65 16.96 -1.34
N HIS A 64 -3.88 15.88 -1.15
CA HIS A 64 -2.54 16.02 -0.59
C HIS A 64 -1.60 16.76 -1.54
N VAL A 65 -1.66 16.49 -2.84
CA VAL A 65 -0.85 17.23 -3.83
C VAL A 65 -1.22 18.71 -3.84
N VAL A 66 -2.51 19.05 -3.80
CA VAL A 66 -2.98 20.45 -3.77
C VAL A 66 -2.56 21.18 -2.49
N ALA A 67 -2.46 20.49 -1.34
CA ALA A 67 -2.04 21.11 -0.08
C ALA A 67 -0.53 21.36 0.04
N VAL A 68 0.28 20.79 -0.86
CA VAL A 68 1.76 20.86 -0.83
C VAL A 68 2.33 21.80 -1.92
N ILE A 69 1.48 22.31 -2.82
CA ILE A 69 1.83 23.32 -3.84
C ILE A 69 1.42 24.70 -3.33
#